data_AF-A0A7Y7M918-F1
#
_entry.id   AF-A0A7Y7M918-F1
#
_cell.length_a   1.000
_cell.length_b   1.000
_cell.length_c   1.000
_cell.angle_alpha   90.00
_cell.angle_beta   90.00
_cell.angle_gamma   90.00
#
_symmetry.space_group_name_H-M   'P 1'
#
loop_
_entity.id
_entity.type
_entity.pdbx_description
1 polymer ?
#
loop_
_entity_poly.entity_id
_entity_poly.type
_entity_poly.pdbx_seq_one_letter_code
_entity_poly.pdbx_strand_id
1 'polypeptide(L)'
;MVRRLAAEFFGTFWLVLGGCGSAVLAAAFPLHGIGFLGVALAFGLTVLTMAYAVGGISGGHFNPAVTLGLAVAGRIAWTDLVPYWVAQVFGGLAGAIILYVIASGAPDFAAGGFASNGYGALSPGHYGLFSALVCEITLTGFFVLVILGATADTAPVGVAPLAIGLALTVIHLVSIPVTNTSVNPARSTAVAFFAQTGALGQLWLFWLAPLAGAALGALVW
;
A
#
# COMPACT_ATOMS: atom_id res chain seq x y z
N MET A 1 -21.31 -3.46 9.76
CA MET A 1 -20.05 -4.19 9.56
C MET A 1 -19.86 -4.63 8.10
N VAL A 2 -20.73 -5.48 7.52
CA VAL A 2 -20.56 -6.02 6.15
C VAL A 2 -20.24 -4.96 5.09
N ARG A 3 -20.98 -3.83 5.05
CA ARG A 3 -20.72 -2.73 4.11
C ARG A 3 -19.32 -2.11 4.26
N ARG A 4 -18.83 -2.00 5.50
CA ARG A 4 -17.48 -1.48 5.81
C ARG A 4 -16.41 -2.44 5.28
N LEU A 5 -16.58 -3.74 5.54
CA LEU A 5 -15.65 -4.77 5.07
C LEU A 5 -15.63 -4.88 3.54
N ALA A 6 -16.78 -4.75 2.87
CA ALA A 6 -16.84 -4.72 1.41
C ALA A 6 -16.10 -3.49 0.84
N ALA A 7 -16.28 -2.31 1.45
CA ALA A 7 -15.55 -1.11 1.07
C ALA A 7 -14.03 -1.27 1.22
N GLU A 8 -13.56 -1.86 2.33
CA GLU A 8 -12.14 -2.15 2.54
C GLU A 8 -11.59 -3.17 1.54
N PHE A 9 -12.35 -4.24 1.27
CA PHE A 9 -11.99 -5.24 0.26
C PHE A 9 -11.80 -4.59 -1.12
N PHE A 10 -12.78 -3.83 -1.60
CA PHE A 10 -12.71 -3.22 -2.93
C PHE A 10 -11.67 -2.08 -3.00
N GLY A 11 -11.45 -1.35 -1.91
CA GLY A 11 -10.42 -0.32 -1.88
C GLY A 11 -9.01 -0.90 -1.92
N THR A 12 -8.72 -1.97 -1.16
CA THR A 12 -7.41 -2.64 -1.25
C THR A 12 -7.24 -3.41 -2.56
N PHE A 13 -8.33 -3.98 -3.10
CA PHE A 13 -8.33 -4.54 -4.46
C PHE A 13 -7.90 -3.49 -5.49
N TRP A 14 -8.50 -2.30 -5.45
CA TRP A 14 -8.20 -1.22 -6.38
C TRP A 14 -6.76 -0.70 -6.21
N LEU A 15 -6.29 -0.59 -4.96
CA LEU A 15 -4.91 -0.22 -4.65
C LEU A 15 -3.91 -1.20 -5.25
N VAL A 16 -4.11 -2.50 -5.07
CA VAL A 16 -3.21 -3.53 -5.61
C VAL A 16 -3.31 -3.60 -7.13
N LEU A 17 -4.52 -3.67 -7.68
CA LEU A 17 -4.71 -3.76 -9.14
C LEU A 17 -4.15 -2.52 -9.85
N GLY A 18 -4.43 -1.31 -9.35
CA GLY A 18 -3.97 -0.07 -9.97
C GLY A 18 -2.48 0.18 -9.78
N GLY A 19 -1.99 0.14 -8.53
CA GLY A 19 -0.59 0.44 -8.23
C GLY A 19 0.38 -0.65 -8.67
N CYS A 20 0.11 -1.92 -8.31
CA CYS A 20 0.96 -3.02 -8.75
C CYS A 20 0.77 -3.29 -10.25
N GLY A 21 -0.44 -3.11 -10.78
CA GLY A 21 -0.70 -3.28 -12.21
C GLY A 21 0.02 -2.24 -13.07
N SER A 22 0.05 -0.97 -12.66
CA SER A 22 0.85 0.03 -13.38
C SER A 22 2.35 -0.31 -13.36
N ALA A 23 2.84 -0.90 -12.25
CA ALA A 23 4.22 -1.35 -12.13
C ALA A 23 4.54 -2.54 -13.04
N VAL A 24 3.69 -3.55 -13.06
CA VAL A 24 3.89 -4.78 -13.86
C VAL A 24 3.66 -4.53 -15.35
N LEU A 25 2.65 -3.76 -15.71
CA LEU A 25 2.18 -3.66 -17.09
C LEU A 25 2.76 -2.46 -17.86
N ALA A 26 3.05 -1.35 -17.17
CA ALA A 26 3.32 -0.07 -17.83
C ALA A 26 4.65 0.59 -17.44
N ALA A 27 5.26 0.24 -16.30
CA ALA A 27 6.45 0.96 -15.81
C ALA A 27 7.63 0.92 -16.79
N ALA A 28 7.87 -0.23 -17.41
CA ALA A 28 8.99 -0.47 -18.33
C ALA A 28 8.55 -0.73 -19.77
N PHE A 29 7.35 -0.28 -20.16
CA PHE A 29 6.88 -0.47 -21.54
C PHE A 29 7.85 0.18 -22.56
N PRO A 30 8.20 -0.48 -23.68
CA PRO A 30 9.16 0.07 -24.62
C PRO A 30 8.77 1.47 -25.13
N LEU A 31 9.71 2.41 -25.05
CA LEU A 31 9.61 3.82 -25.49
C LEU A 31 8.57 4.70 -24.74
N HIS A 32 7.56 4.12 -24.08
CA HIS A 32 6.45 4.84 -23.46
C HIS A 32 6.18 4.43 -22.00
N GLY A 33 7.17 3.81 -21.35
CA GLY A 33 7.07 3.36 -19.97
C GLY A 33 6.82 4.52 -19.01
N ILE A 34 5.94 4.31 -18.04
CA ILE A 34 5.55 5.37 -17.08
C ILE A 34 6.60 5.59 -15.97
N GLY A 35 7.57 4.68 -15.85
CA GLY A 35 8.65 4.72 -14.85
C GLY A 35 8.14 4.77 -13.39
N PHE A 36 9.04 5.10 -12.46
CA PHE A 36 8.70 5.20 -11.04
C PHE A 36 7.74 6.34 -10.73
N LEU A 37 7.81 7.47 -11.46
CA LEU A 37 6.90 8.59 -11.30
C LEU A 37 5.44 8.17 -11.58
N GLY A 38 5.21 7.46 -12.68
CA GLY A 38 3.87 6.99 -13.03
C GLY A 38 3.34 5.95 -12.05
N VAL A 39 4.21 5.03 -11.58
CA VAL A 39 3.83 4.05 -10.54
C VAL A 39 3.46 4.75 -9.24
N ALA A 40 4.26 5.72 -8.80
CA ALA A 40 3.98 6.50 -7.59
C ALA A 40 2.64 7.22 -7.70
N LEU A 41 2.37 7.86 -8.84
CA LEU A 41 1.10 8.53 -9.11
C LEU A 41 -0.07 7.53 -9.08
N ALA A 42 0.07 6.36 -9.71
CA ALA A 42 -0.97 5.34 -9.73
C ALA A 42 -1.35 4.88 -8.31
N PHE A 43 -0.37 4.58 -7.45
CA PHE A 43 -0.64 4.21 -6.06
C PHE A 43 -1.40 5.30 -5.31
N GLY A 44 -0.95 6.56 -5.38
CA GLY A 44 -1.65 7.65 -4.71
C GLY A 44 -3.06 7.89 -5.24
N LEU A 45 -3.27 7.81 -6.56
CA LEU A 45 -4.57 7.96 -7.18
C LEU A 45 -5.55 6.85 -6.80
N THR A 46 -5.07 5.61 -6.61
CA THR A 46 -5.95 4.52 -6.16
C THR A 46 -6.54 4.81 -4.77
N VAL A 47 -5.71 5.30 -3.85
CA VAL A 47 -6.17 5.70 -2.51
C VAL A 47 -7.05 6.93 -2.57
N LEU A 48 -6.66 7.97 -3.31
CA LEU A 48 -7.45 9.20 -3.47
C LEU A 48 -8.87 8.88 -3.96
N THR A 49 -8.97 8.11 -5.05
CA THR A 49 -10.24 7.82 -5.71
C THR A 49 -11.13 6.95 -4.83
N MET A 50 -10.58 5.90 -4.20
CA MET A 50 -11.37 5.03 -3.33
C MET A 50 -11.71 5.67 -1.99
N ALA A 51 -10.86 6.55 -1.46
CA ALA A 51 -11.19 7.32 -0.26
C ALA A 51 -12.36 8.28 -0.53
N TYR A 52 -12.45 8.92 -1.70
CA TYR A 52 -13.65 9.64 -2.09
C TYR A 52 -14.87 8.72 -2.30
N ALA A 53 -14.68 7.57 -2.96
CA ALA A 53 -15.79 6.69 -3.33
C ALA A 53 -16.43 5.96 -2.13
N VAL A 54 -15.61 5.42 -1.22
CA VAL A 54 -16.08 4.56 -0.12
C VAL A 54 -15.53 4.94 1.25
N GLY A 55 -14.72 6.00 1.36
CA GLY A 55 -14.19 6.48 2.65
C GLY A 55 -15.29 6.85 3.64
N GLY A 56 -16.40 7.44 3.17
CA GLY A 56 -17.58 7.71 4.00
C GLY A 56 -18.34 6.45 4.47
N ILE A 57 -17.99 5.26 3.97
CA ILE A 57 -18.57 3.99 4.39
C ILE A 57 -17.72 3.31 5.46
N SER A 58 -16.42 3.14 5.22
CA SER A 58 -15.51 2.37 6.10
C SER A 58 -14.46 3.19 6.83
N GLY A 59 -14.28 4.46 6.49
CA GLY A 59 -13.07 5.24 6.83
C GLY A 59 -11.98 5.15 5.74
N GLY A 60 -12.09 4.20 4.81
CA GLY A 60 -11.21 4.07 3.65
C GLY A 60 -9.74 3.82 4.01
N HIS A 61 -9.48 2.79 4.83
CA HIS A 61 -8.12 2.54 5.33
C HIS A 61 -7.26 1.87 4.26
N PHE A 62 -7.82 0.83 3.62
CA PHE A 62 -7.23 0.02 2.55
C PHE A 62 -5.85 -0.58 2.88
N ASN A 63 -5.48 -0.57 4.16
CA ASN A 63 -4.13 -0.82 4.64
C ASN A 63 -4.16 -1.27 6.12
N PRO A 64 -3.57 -2.44 6.46
CA PRO A 64 -3.46 -2.91 7.83
C PRO A 64 -2.72 -1.95 8.76
N ALA A 65 -1.65 -1.31 8.27
CA ALA A 65 -0.86 -0.34 9.04
C ALA A 65 -1.69 0.91 9.38
N VAL A 66 -2.45 1.45 8.42
CA VAL A 66 -3.37 2.57 8.68
C VAL A 66 -4.43 2.18 9.71
N THR A 67 -5.02 0.98 9.58
CA THR A 67 -6.02 0.50 10.54
C THR A 67 -5.45 0.40 11.95
N LEU A 68 -4.21 -0.09 12.11
CA LEU A 68 -3.53 -0.10 13.41
C LEU A 68 -3.28 1.30 13.94
N GLY A 69 -2.71 2.19 13.12
CA GLY A 69 -2.40 3.56 13.52
C GLY A 69 -3.66 4.30 13.99
N LEU A 70 -4.77 4.15 13.27
CA LEU A 70 -6.05 4.72 13.67
C LEU A 70 -6.60 4.09 14.96
N ALA A 71 -6.39 2.79 15.20
CA ALA A 71 -6.80 2.15 16.45
C ALA A 71 -5.97 2.65 17.64
N VAL A 72 -4.65 2.80 17.46
CA VAL A 72 -3.73 3.39 18.45
C VAL A 72 -4.14 4.83 18.80
N ALA A 73 -4.51 5.63 17.79
CA ALA A 73 -4.99 6.99 17.96
C ALA A 73 -6.46 7.10 18.45
N GLY A 74 -7.13 5.99 18.77
CA GLY A 74 -8.52 5.98 19.25
C GLY A 74 -9.57 6.38 18.20
N ARG A 75 -9.24 6.32 16.90
CA ARG A 75 -10.12 6.70 15.78
C ARG A 75 -10.96 5.53 15.23
N ILE A 76 -10.61 4.30 15.57
CA ILE A 76 -11.40 3.10 15.29
C ILE A 76 -11.33 2.15 16.48
N ALA A 77 -12.38 1.35 16.70
CA ALA A 77 -12.38 0.34 17.76
C ALA A 77 -11.36 -0.76 17.47
N TRP A 78 -10.62 -1.18 18.50
CA TRP A 78 -9.67 -2.30 18.42
C TRP A 78 -10.30 -3.61 17.92
N THR A 79 -11.59 -3.82 18.19
CA THR A 79 -12.36 -4.98 17.71
C THR A 79 -12.53 -5.03 16.19
N ASP A 80 -12.40 -3.89 15.51
CA ASP A 80 -12.55 -3.80 14.05
C ASP A 80 -11.23 -4.11 13.31
N LEU A 81 -10.10 -4.17 14.03
CA LEU A 81 -8.76 -4.34 13.46
C LEU A 81 -8.65 -5.61 12.60
N VAL A 82 -8.93 -6.77 13.19
CA VAL A 82 -8.80 -8.07 12.51
C VAL A 82 -9.79 -8.21 11.34
N PRO A 83 -11.10 -7.88 11.49
CA PRO A 83 -12.02 -7.88 10.36
C PRO A 83 -11.56 -7.01 9.17
N TYR A 84 -11.03 -5.82 9.44
CA TYR A 84 -10.49 -4.94 8.40
C TYR A 84 -9.27 -5.55 7.73
N TRP A 85 -8.30 -6.06 8.50
CA TRP A 85 -7.10 -6.69 7.95
C TRP A 85 -7.42 -7.87 7.05
N VAL A 86 -8.36 -8.72 7.45
CA VAL A 86 -8.83 -9.85 6.65
C VAL A 86 -9.43 -9.35 5.33
N ALA A 87 -10.34 -8.37 5.38
CA ALA A 87 -10.95 -7.80 4.17
C ALA A 87 -9.90 -7.19 3.23
N GLN A 88 -8.94 -6.45 3.77
CA GLN A 88 -7.86 -5.80 3.00
C GLN A 88 -6.93 -6.83 2.36
N VAL A 89 -6.50 -7.86 3.10
CA VAL A 89 -5.62 -8.92 2.58
C VAL A 89 -6.31 -9.70 1.45
N PHE A 90 -7.57 -10.11 1.63
CA PHE A 90 -8.31 -10.81 0.58
C PHE A 90 -8.63 -9.91 -0.61
N GLY A 91 -8.92 -8.63 -0.39
CA GLY A 91 -9.10 -7.65 -1.46
C GLY A 91 -7.84 -7.48 -2.29
N GLY A 92 -6.69 -7.32 -1.62
CA GLY A 92 -5.39 -7.25 -2.27
C GLY A 92 -5.07 -8.52 -3.07
N LEU A 93 -5.26 -9.71 -2.48
CA LEU A 93 -5.06 -10.99 -3.16
C LEU A 93 -5.94 -11.11 -4.42
N ALA A 94 -7.22 -10.72 -4.34
CA ALA A 94 -8.10 -10.69 -5.50
C ALA A 94 -7.58 -9.74 -6.60
N GLY A 95 -7.07 -8.56 -6.20
CA GLY A 95 -6.45 -7.61 -7.13
C GLY A 95 -5.21 -8.18 -7.82
N ALA A 96 -4.34 -8.88 -7.07
CA ALA A 96 -3.16 -9.55 -7.60
C ALA A 96 -3.51 -10.75 -8.51
N ILE A 97 -4.56 -11.53 -8.19
CA ILE A 97 -5.05 -12.61 -9.06
C ILE A 97 -5.51 -12.05 -10.40
N ILE A 98 -6.34 -11.00 -10.39
CA ILE A 98 -6.81 -10.36 -11.64
C ILE A 98 -5.64 -9.79 -12.43
N LEU A 99 -4.70 -9.12 -11.76
CA LEU A 99 -3.47 -8.64 -12.40
C LEU A 99 -2.68 -9.78 -13.04
N TYR A 100 -2.50 -10.90 -12.33
CA TYR A 100 -1.75 -12.04 -12.84
C TYR A 100 -2.41 -12.63 -14.09
N VAL A 101 -3.74 -12.77 -14.09
CA VAL A 101 -4.51 -13.23 -15.26
C VAL A 101 -4.30 -12.29 -16.46
N ILE A 102 -4.38 -10.97 -16.24
CA ILE A 102 -4.16 -9.97 -17.30
C ILE A 102 -2.72 -10.05 -17.82
N ALA A 103 -1.73 -10.04 -16.93
CA ALA A 103 -0.32 -10.04 -17.29
C ALA A 103 0.11 -11.32 -18.03
N SER A 104 -0.47 -12.47 -17.65
CA SER A 104 -0.22 -13.76 -18.30
C SER A 104 -0.77 -13.85 -19.73
N GLY A 105 -1.60 -12.89 -20.15
CA GLY A 105 -2.05 -12.78 -21.55
C GLY A 105 -1.02 -12.17 -22.49
N ALA A 106 0.07 -11.56 -21.97
CA ALA A 106 1.13 -11.02 -22.79
C ALA A 106 2.09 -12.12 -23.29
N PRO A 107 2.61 -12.01 -24.53
CA PRO A 107 3.65 -12.92 -25.00
C PRO A 107 4.88 -12.80 -24.08
N ASP A 108 5.49 -13.94 -23.77
CA ASP A 108 6.72 -14.04 -22.98
C ASP A 108 6.63 -13.46 -21.54
N PHE A 109 5.43 -13.35 -20.98
CA PHE A 109 5.27 -12.90 -19.60
C PHE A 109 6.03 -13.80 -18.62
N ALA A 110 6.96 -13.18 -17.88
CA ALA A 110 7.58 -13.76 -16.69
C ALA A 110 7.20 -12.91 -15.48
N ALA A 111 6.67 -13.55 -14.44
CA ALA A 111 6.23 -12.83 -13.25
C ALA A 111 7.39 -12.07 -12.59
N GLY A 112 8.61 -12.61 -12.64
CA GLY A 112 9.79 -11.98 -12.05
C GLY A 112 9.53 -11.60 -10.59
N GLY A 113 9.80 -10.34 -10.24
CA GLY A 113 9.47 -9.81 -8.92
C GLY A 113 7.98 -9.54 -8.70
N PHE A 114 7.15 -9.48 -9.75
CA PHE A 114 5.71 -9.18 -9.72
C PHE A 114 5.34 -7.97 -8.85
N ALA A 115 6.13 -6.89 -8.96
CA ALA A 115 6.03 -5.70 -8.12
C ALA A 115 6.13 -5.96 -6.60
N SER A 116 6.70 -7.08 -6.17
CA SER A 116 6.92 -7.39 -4.76
C SER A 116 7.93 -6.46 -4.12
N ASN A 117 7.77 -6.31 -2.80
CA ASN A 117 8.71 -5.58 -1.97
C ASN A 117 9.91 -6.46 -1.61
N GLY A 118 11.07 -5.83 -1.42
CA GLY A 118 12.28 -6.55 -1.08
C GLY A 118 13.38 -5.65 -0.55
N TYR A 119 14.36 -6.26 0.13
CA TYR A 119 15.58 -5.64 0.62
C TYR A 119 16.80 -6.49 0.22
N GLY A 120 17.99 -5.93 0.37
CA GLY A 120 19.25 -6.54 -0.06
C GLY A 120 19.22 -6.81 -1.56
N ALA A 121 19.47 -8.06 -1.96
CA ALA A 121 19.44 -8.46 -3.36
C ALA A 121 18.07 -8.24 -4.04
N LEU A 122 16.97 -8.21 -3.28
CA LEU A 122 15.61 -7.99 -3.81
C LEU A 122 15.15 -6.53 -3.76
N SER A 123 15.95 -5.61 -3.21
CA SER A 123 15.71 -4.16 -3.33
C SER A 123 16.04 -3.70 -4.75
N PRO A 124 15.23 -2.86 -5.42
CA PRO A 124 15.55 -2.33 -6.75
C PRO A 124 16.91 -1.62 -6.84
N GLY A 125 17.28 -0.87 -5.79
CA GLY A 125 18.58 -0.21 -5.65
C GLY A 125 19.57 -0.94 -4.73
N HIS A 126 19.34 -2.23 -4.45
CA HIS A 126 20.18 -3.09 -3.59
C HIS A 126 20.46 -2.57 -2.17
N TYR A 127 19.53 -1.80 -1.58
CA TYR A 127 19.64 -1.31 -0.21
C TYR A 127 19.50 -2.44 0.82
N GLY A 128 20.35 -2.45 1.85
CA GLY A 128 20.33 -3.48 2.90
C GLY A 128 19.11 -3.42 3.84
N LEU A 129 18.97 -4.44 4.68
CA LEU A 129 17.85 -4.59 5.62
C LEU A 129 17.65 -3.36 6.52
N PHE A 130 18.73 -2.78 7.03
CA PHE A 130 18.62 -1.62 7.93
C PHE A 130 18.03 -0.38 7.21
N SER A 131 18.47 -0.11 5.98
CA SER A 131 17.90 0.98 5.17
C SER A 131 16.43 0.75 4.87
N ALA A 132 16.05 -0.48 4.53
CA ALA A 132 14.65 -0.86 4.32
C ALA A 132 13.81 -0.65 5.60
N LEU A 133 14.30 -1.10 6.75
CA LEU A 133 13.62 -0.93 8.04
C LEU A 133 13.37 0.55 8.38
N VAL A 134 14.41 1.38 8.31
CA VAL A 134 14.32 2.82 8.61
C VAL A 134 13.37 3.51 7.64
N CYS A 135 13.47 3.20 6.34
CA CYS A 135 12.62 3.77 5.31
C CYS A 135 11.13 3.45 5.54
N GLU A 136 10.79 2.18 5.72
CA GLU A 136 9.41 1.72 5.89
C GLU A 136 8.78 2.23 7.21
N ILE A 137 9.52 2.22 8.32
CA ILE A 137 9.05 2.77 9.60
C ILE A 137 8.76 4.27 9.46
N THR A 138 9.73 5.03 8.93
CA THR A 138 9.63 6.49 8.86
C THR A 138 8.48 6.91 7.96
N LEU A 139 8.40 6.36 6.75
CA LEU A 139 7.39 6.75 5.77
C LEU A 139 5.99 6.32 6.19
N THR A 140 5.84 5.15 6.81
CA THR A 140 4.52 4.73 7.35
C THR A 140 4.09 5.60 8.53
N GLY A 141 5.02 6.02 9.39
CA GLY A 141 4.73 6.95 10.48
C GLY A 141 4.23 8.31 9.99
N PHE A 142 4.93 8.90 9.01
CA PHE A 142 4.46 10.13 8.36
C PHE A 142 3.13 9.93 7.62
N PHE A 143 2.90 8.76 7.02
CA PHE A 143 1.63 8.47 6.37
C PHE A 143 0.46 8.52 7.36
N VAL A 144 0.60 7.86 8.51
CA VAL A 144 -0.41 7.88 9.57
C VAL A 144 -0.58 9.28 10.17
N LEU A 145 0.51 10.03 10.36
CA LEU A 145 0.44 11.43 10.82
C LEU A 145 -0.36 12.31 9.84
N VAL A 146 -0.11 12.18 8.53
CA VAL A 146 -0.88 12.89 7.50
C VAL A 146 -2.36 12.50 7.54
N ILE A 147 -2.67 11.20 7.69
CA ILE A 147 -4.05 10.73 7.78
C ILE A 147 -4.76 11.34 8.99
N LEU A 148 -4.14 11.28 10.17
CA LEU A 148 -4.71 11.80 11.41
C LEU A 148 -4.91 13.32 11.33
N GLY A 149 -3.93 14.06 10.82
CA GLY A 149 -4.03 15.50 10.65
C GLY A 149 -5.06 15.93 9.60
N ALA A 150 -5.10 15.25 8.46
CA ALA A 150 -6.04 15.57 7.38
C ALA A 150 -7.49 15.22 7.70
N THR A 151 -7.72 14.35 8.69
CA THR A 151 -9.05 13.92 9.15
C THR A 151 -9.43 14.50 10.52
N ALA A 152 -8.61 15.40 11.08
CA ALA A 152 -8.91 16.06 12.34
C ALA A 152 -10.12 17.02 12.21
N ASP A 153 -10.83 17.27 13.31
CA ASP A 153 -12.01 18.14 13.32
C ASP A 153 -11.70 19.60 12.94
N THR A 154 -10.43 20.00 13.05
CA THR A 154 -9.92 21.32 12.65
C THR A 154 -9.50 21.38 11.18
N ALA A 155 -9.43 20.25 10.47
CA ALA A 155 -9.03 20.21 9.08
C ALA A 155 -10.18 20.62 8.14
N PRO A 156 -9.90 21.22 6.97
CA PRO A 156 -10.92 21.51 5.98
C PRO A 156 -11.70 20.26 5.55
N VAL A 157 -13.02 20.34 5.51
CA VAL A 157 -13.87 19.19 5.14
C VAL A 157 -13.67 18.83 3.67
N GLY A 158 -13.56 17.53 3.39
CA GLY A 158 -13.52 16.98 2.02
C GLY A 158 -12.14 16.96 1.35
N VAL A 159 -11.09 17.48 2.00
CA VAL A 159 -9.72 17.47 1.43
C VAL A 159 -8.88 16.26 1.84
N ALA A 160 -9.32 15.48 2.82
CA ALA A 160 -8.57 14.34 3.34
C ALA A 160 -8.18 13.31 2.27
N PRO A 161 -9.07 12.88 1.35
CA PRO A 161 -8.70 11.93 0.29
C PRO A 161 -7.58 12.45 -0.63
N LEU A 162 -7.56 13.76 -0.93
CA LEU A 162 -6.51 14.39 -1.72
C LEU A 162 -5.17 14.37 -0.98
N ALA A 163 -5.15 14.82 0.28
CA ALA A 163 -3.93 14.83 1.10
C ALA A 163 -3.36 13.42 1.29
N ILE A 164 -4.21 12.45 1.62
CA ILE A 164 -3.81 11.06 1.89
C ILE A 164 -3.30 10.38 0.62
N GLY A 165 -4.03 10.52 -0.51
CA GLY A 165 -3.59 9.95 -1.78
C GLY A 165 -2.26 10.54 -2.27
N LEU A 166 -2.10 11.86 -2.22
CA LEU A 166 -0.84 12.51 -2.61
C LEU A 166 0.32 12.19 -1.65
N ALA A 167 0.06 12.01 -0.36
CA ALA A 167 1.08 11.52 0.57
C ALA A 167 1.59 10.13 0.17
N LEU A 168 0.69 9.23 -0.25
CA LEU A 168 1.12 7.92 -0.75
C LEU A 168 1.92 8.03 -2.06
N THR A 169 1.59 8.97 -2.95
CA THR A 169 2.43 9.29 -4.12
C THR A 169 3.83 9.70 -3.68
N VAL A 170 3.96 10.64 -2.75
CA VAL A 170 5.27 11.12 -2.24
C VAL A 170 6.08 9.97 -1.63
N ILE A 171 5.44 9.12 -0.83
CA ILE A 171 6.09 7.95 -0.23
C ILE A 171 6.68 7.03 -1.31
N HIS A 172 5.97 6.80 -2.41
CA HIS A 172 6.47 6.00 -3.54
C HIS A 172 7.60 6.71 -4.29
N LEU A 173 7.49 8.02 -4.52
CA LEU A 173 8.56 8.81 -5.16
C LEU A 173 9.89 8.70 -4.40
N VAL A 174 9.82 8.55 -3.07
CA VAL A 174 11.01 8.39 -2.21
C VAL A 174 11.52 6.95 -2.17
N SER A 175 10.64 5.97 -1.97
CA SER A 175 11.05 4.63 -1.48
C SER A 175 11.01 3.50 -2.49
N ILE A 176 10.54 3.73 -3.73
CA ILE A 176 10.56 2.68 -4.76
C ILE A 176 11.98 2.11 -4.94
N PRO A 177 13.05 2.91 -5.04
CA PRO A 177 14.40 2.37 -5.17
C PRO A 177 14.89 1.56 -3.94
N VAL A 178 14.33 1.78 -2.75
CA VAL A 178 14.82 1.17 -1.49
C VAL A 178 14.12 -0.16 -1.19
N THR A 179 12.80 -0.21 -1.33
CA THR A 179 12.00 -1.39 -0.96
C THR A 179 10.93 -1.77 -1.98
N ASN A 180 10.90 -1.08 -3.12
CA ASN A 180 9.76 -1.08 -4.04
C ASN A 180 8.46 -0.55 -3.39
N THR A 181 8.61 0.17 -2.26
CA THR A 181 7.58 0.78 -1.40
C THR A 181 6.48 -0.17 -0.92
N SER A 182 6.53 -0.56 0.36
CA SER A 182 5.42 -1.26 1.01
C SER A 182 4.45 -0.25 1.63
N VAL A 183 4.81 0.26 2.81
CA VAL A 183 3.97 0.97 3.78
C VAL A 183 2.57 0.37 4.02
N ASN A 184 2.32 -0.84 3.52
CA ASN A 184 1.02 -1.51 3.47
C ASN A 184 1.21 -3.05 3.44
N PRO A 185 0.98 -3.72 4.59
CA PRO A 185 1.17 -5.17 4.68
C PRO A 185 0.26 -5.99 3.75
N ALA A 186 -0.98 -5.55 3.49
CA ALA A 186 -1.89 -6.26 2.59
C ALA A 186 -1.41 -6.20 1.13
N ARG A 187 -0.91 -5.04 0.69
CA ARG A 187 -0.30 -4.86 -0.64
C ARG A 187 0.92 -5.76 -0.82
N SER A 188 1.81 -5.81 0.17
CA SER A 188 3.02 -6.65 0.09
C SER A 188 2.67 -8.13 0.07
N THR A 189 1.70 -8.55 0.89
CA THR A 189 1.22 -9.93 0.92
C THR A 189 0.61 -10.35 -0.41
N ALA A 190 -0.21 -9.48 -1.01
CA ALA A 190 -0.97 -9.78 -2.22
C ALA A 190 -0.09 -10.22 -3.39
N VAL A 191 1.02 -9.53 -3.63
CA VAL A 191 1.89 -9.80 -4.78
C VAL A 191 2.99 -10.82 -4.51
N ALA A 192 3.40 -11.00 -3.25
CA ALA A 192 4.53 -11.86 -2.90
C ALA A 192 4.32 -13.32 -3.30
N PHE A 193 3.07 -13.82 -3.31
CA PHE A 193 2.74 -15.19 -3.73
C PHE A 193 2.92 -15.45 -5.22
N PHE A 194 2.93 -14.40 -6.05
CA PHE A 194 3.05 -14.50 -7.50
C PHE A 194 4.49 -14.22 -7.99
N ALA A 195 5.35 -13.70 -7.11
CA ALA A 195 6.74 -13.47 -7.43
C ALA A 195 7.49 -14.80 -7.58
N GLN A 196 8.30 -14.90 -8.63
CA GLN A 196 9.23 -16.01 -8.88
C GLN A 196 10.62 -15.69 -8.30
N THR A 197 10.65 -15.07 -7.13
CA THR A 197 11.85 -14.65 -6.41
C THR A 197 11.79 -15.11 -4.95
N GLY A 198 12.71 -14.64 -4.09
CA GLY A 198 12.68 -14.88 -2.65
C GLY A 198 11.73 -13.97 -1.85
N ALA A 199 10.77 -13.28 -2.50
CA ALA A 199 9.94 -12.25 -1.86
C ALA A 199 9.15 -12.74 -0.63
N LEU A 200 8.58 -13.96 -0.69
CA LEU A 200 7.86 -14.55 0.45
C LEU A 200 8.73 -14.65 1.72
N GLY A 201 10.02 -14.96 1.56
CA GLY A 201 10.97 -15.04 2.70
C GLY A 201 11.26 -13.69 3.35
N GLN A 202 10.97 -12.58 2.67
CA GLN A 202 11.16 -11.22 3.16
C GLN A 202 9.86 -10.53 3.62
N LEU A 203 8.70 -11.19 3.43
CA LEU A 203 7.38 -10.60 3.69
C LEU A 203 7.19 -10.13 5.13
N TRP A 204 7.82 -10.80 6.10
CA TRP A 204 7.74 -10.45 7.52
C TRP A 204 8.16 -8.99 7.81
N LEU A 205 9.15 -8.46 7.09
CA LEU A 205 9.60 -7.08 7.27
C LEU A 205 8.50 -6.10 6.90
N PHE A 206 7.77 -6.38 5.82
CA PHE A 206 6.69 -5.55 5.30
C PHE A 206 5.37 -5.68 6.05
N TRP A 207 5.33 -6.54 7.07
CA TRP A 207 4.35 -6.47 8.15
C TRP A 207 4.91 -5.69 9.34
N LEU A 208 6.10 -6.07 9.82
CA LEU A 208 6.69 -5.49 11.02
C LEU A 208 6.93 -3.98 10.91
N ALA A 209 7.64 -3.54 9.87
CA ALA A 209 8.09 -2.16 9.73
C ALA A 209 6.93 -1.18 9.51
N PRO A 210 5.95 -1.45 8.61
CA PRO A 210 4.79 -0.58 8.50
C PRO A 210 3.93 -0.52 9.76
N LEU A 211 3.70 -1.65 10.46
CA LEU A 211 2.92 -1.65 11.70
C LEU A 211 3.63 -0.86 12.81
N ALA A 212 4.95 -1.00 12.95
CA ALA A 212 5.74 -0.22 13.90
C ALA A 212 5.72 1.28 13.56
N GLY A 213 5.92 1.63 12.28
CA GLY A 213 5.84 3.01 11.81
C GLY A 213 4.47 3.62 12.07
N ALA A 214 3.39 2.90 11.76
CA ALA A 214 2.02 3.35 12.01
C ALA A 214 1.72 3.62 13.49
N ALA A 215 2.15 2.72 14.38
CA ALA A 215 2.00 2.92 15.82
C ALA A 215 2.78 4.15 16.31
N LEU A 216 4.02 4.33 15.85
CA LEU A 216 4.83 5.51 16.19
C LEU A 216 4.20 6.81 15.67
N GLY A 217 3.75 6.83 14.41
CA GLY A 217 3.07 7.99 13.82
C GLY A 217 1.81 8.38 14.59
N ALA A 218 1.04 7.38 15.05
CA ALA A 218 -0.14 7.60 15.86
C ALA A 218 0.17 8.09 17.28
N LEU A 219 1.28 7.68 17.89
CA LEU A 219 1.69 8.14 19.23
C LEU A 219 2.30 9.55 19.22
N VAL A 220 2.86 9.97 18.08
CA VAL A 220 3.40 11.32 17.89
C VAL A 220 2.30 12.34 17.66
N TRP A 221 1.17 11.92 17.08
CA TRP A 221 0.00 12.75 16.82
C TRP A 221 -0.82 13.02 18.09
#